data_AF-A0AAV2HZG5-F1
#
_entry.id   AF-A0AAV2HZG5-F1
#
_cell.length_a   1.000
_cell.length_b   1.000
_cell.length_c   1.000
_cell.angle_alpha   90.00
_cell.angle_beta   90.00
_cell.angle_gamma   90.00
#
_symmetry.space_group_name_H-M   'P 1'
#
loop_
_entity.id
_entity.type
_entity.pdbx_description
1 polymer ?
#
loop_
_entity_poly.entity_id
_entity_poly.type
_entity_poly.pdbx_seq_one_letter_code
_entity_poly.pdbx_strand_id
1 'polypeptide(L)'
;MASPVAENIPDRLMNDVWEVMHLVATMDLTSSTSRSRNDFQFECDGDEDLDSERKKMAETLVKMGDSMAERYNKQSDEDILVQEISDYLGKKADEINSLLGPGFTKFDPRNVIYKTPVWGSIYGAFKSKLEQFLGFDDISDQTQIALVSSVTKGVAKSFQESSSQSVNLVTTLSTYYITEKYGQKLKDFRSLAPLQ
;
A
#
# COMPACT_ATOMS: atom_id res chain seq x y z
N MET A 1 16.94 5.07 -14.54
CA MET A 1 16.83 6.54 -14.44
C MET A 1 15.67 6.82 -13.51
N ALA A 2 15.91 7.53 -12.39
CA ALA A 2 14.87 7.89 -11.43
C ALA A 2 13.86 8.84 -12.08
N SER A 3 12.57 8.66 -11.80
CA SER A 3 11.52 9.55 -12.30
C SER A 3 11.60 10.89 -11.52
N PRO A 4 11.71 12.05 -12.20
CA PRO A 4 11.91 13.36 -11.55
C PRO A 4 10.71 13.84 -10.70
N VAL A 5 9.63 13.07 -10.63
CA VAL A 5 8.39 13.41 -9.90
C VAL A 5 8.51 13.15 -8.40
N ALA A 6 9.37 12.21 -7.97
CA ALA A 6 9.50 11.84 -6.56
C ALA A 6 10.24 12.91 -5.71
N GLU A 7 10.98 13.83 -6.33
CA GLU A 7 11.86 14.79 -5.61
C GLU A 7 11.09 15.94 -4.91
N ASN A 8 9.81 16.17 -5.22
CA ASN A 8 9.04 17.31 -4.69
C ASN A 8 7.85 16.93 -3.80
N ILE A 9 7.74 15.68 -3.36
CA ILE A 9 6.65 15.25 -2.47
C ILE A 9 7.06 15.59 -1.02
N PRO A 10 6.20 16.20 -0.18
CA PRO A 10 6.52 16.43 1.23
C PRO A 10 6.72 15.10 1.99
N ASP A 11 7.77 15.00 2.84
CA ASP A 11 8.05 13.79 3.65
C ASP A 11 6.83 13.36 4.48
N ARG A 12 6.14 14.36 5.05
CA ARG A 12 4.92 14.17 5.82
C ARG A 12 3.82 13.46 5.03
N LEU A 13 3.60 13.86 3.77
CA LEU A 13 2.59 13.25 2.92
C LEU A 13 2.91 11.78 2.62
N MET A 14 4.18 11.46 2.36
CA MET A 14 4.61 10.08 2.13
C MET A 14 4.36 9.20 3.35
N ASN A 15 4.69 9.69 4.54
CA ASN A 15 4.46 8.98 5.80
C ASN A 15 2.97 8.81 6.10
N ASP A 16 2.16 9.86 5.91
CA ASP A 16 0.72 9.76 6.17
C ASP A 16 0.03 8.77 5.21
N VAL A 17 0.42 8.77 3.92
CA VAL A 17 -0.08 7.78 2.95
C VAL A 17 0.39 6.38 3.33
N TRP A 18 1.63 6.21 3.80
CA TRP A 18 2.14 4.93 4.27
C TRP A 18 1.32 4.36 5.43
N GLU A 19 1.02 5.19 6.44
CA GLU A 19 0.24 4.76 7.60
C GLU A 19 -1.18 4.35 7.22
N VAL A 20 -1.84 5.10 6.33
CA VAL A 20 -3.16 4.72 5.80
C VAL A 20 -3.08 3.39 5.04
N MET A 21 -2.08 3.21 4.17
CA MET A 21 -1.93 1.96 3.40
C MET A 21 -1.52 0.78 4.28
N HIS A 22 -0.82 1.00 5.38
CA HIS A 22 -0.51 -0.03 6.36
C HIS A 22 -1.79 -0.50 7.07
N LEU A 23 -2.66 0.44 7.45
CA LEU A 23 -3.97 0.13 8.04
C LEU A 23 -4.86 -0.65 7.05
N VAL A 24 -4.85 -0.26 5.77
CA VAL A 24 -5.53 -1.02 4.70
C VAL A 24 -5.00 -2.45 4.61
N ALA A 25 -3.68 -2.61 4.57
CA ALA A 25 -3.02 -3.92 4.43
C ALA A 25 -3.26 -4.85 5.63
N THR A 26 -3.52 -4.30 6.82
CA THR A 26 -3.68 -5.07 8.06
C THR A 26 -5.13 -5.28 8.50
N MET A 27 -6.09 -4.64 7.84
CA MET A 27 -7.51 -4.58 8.25
C MET A 27 -8.15 -5.96 8.46
N ASP A 28 -7.88 -6.92 7.58
CA ASP A 28 -8.45 -8.28 7.67
C ASP A 28 -7.57 -9.26 8.46
N LEU A 29 -6.29 -8.91 8.68
CA LEU A 29 -5.31 -9.76 9.36
C LEU A 29 -5.55 -9.82 10.87
N THR A 30 -6.16 -8.78 11.44
CA THR A 30 -6.38 -8.66 12.89
C THR A 30 -7.55 -9.51 13.43
N SER A 31 -8.27 -10.24 12.58
CA SER A 31 -9.43 -11.06 12.97
C SER A 31 -9.08 -12.36 13.72
N SER A 32 -7.81 -12.79 13.73
CA SER A 32 -7.38 -14.08 14.31
C SER A 32 -6.62 -13.98 15.64
N THR A 33 -6.36 -12.78 16.15
CA THR A 33 -5.64 -12.59 17.43
C THR A 33 -6.44 -11.75 18.41
N SER A 34 -7.60 -12.28 18.82
CA SER A 34 -8.09 -11.98 20.16
C SER A 34 -7.05 -12.50 21.17
N ARG A 35 -6.40 -11.57 21.88
CA ARG A 35 -5.37 -11.73 22.94
C ARG A 35 -3.92 -11.55 22.49
N SER A 36 -3.54 -10.30 22.24
CA SER A 36 -2.35 -9.73 22.89
C SER A 36 -2.54 -8.23 23.02
N ARG A 37 -3.20 -7.82 24.11
CA ARG A 37 -2.82 -6.60 24.81
C ARG A 37 -1.40 -6.87 25.32
N ASN A 38 -0.40 -6.36 24.61
CA ASN A 38 0.89 -5.91 25.15
C ASN A 38 1.65 -5.24 23.99
N ASP A 39 1.83 -3.93 24.16
CA ASP A 39 2.97 -3.14 23.70
C ASP A 39 3.30 -3.14 22.21
N PHE A 40 2.42 -2.55 21.41
CA PHE A 40 2.88 -1.58 20.41
C PHE A 40 2.70 -0.18 21.02
N GLN A 41 3.59 0.16 21.95
CA GLN A 41 3.76 1.54 22.36
C GLN A 41 4.50 2.23 21.20
N PHE A 42 3.73 2.71 20.22
CA PHE A 42 4.21 3.83 19.44
C PHE A 42 4.42 4.96 20.45
N GLU A 43 5.66 5.35 20.72
CA GLU A 43 5.95 6.70 21.19
C GLU A 43 5.59 7.65 20.04
N CYS A 44 4.29 7.80 19.81
CA CYS A 44 3.69 8.89 19.08
C CYS A 44 3.11 9.81 20.14
N ASP A 45 3.84 10.86 20.49
CA ASP A 45 3.24 12.07 21.07
C ASP A 45 2.33 12.73 20.00
N GLY A 46 1.26 12.04 19.59
CA GLY A 46 0.45 12.38 18.43
C GLY A 46 -1.04 12.26 18.75
N ASP A 47 -1.77 13.34 18.48
CA ASP A 47 -3.22 13.51 18.64
C ASP A 47 -4.00 12.23 18.27
N GLU A 48 -4.72 11.65 19.25
CA GLU A 48 -5.62 10.49 19.06
C GLU A 48 -6.63 10.70 17.92
N ASP A 49 -6.91 11.96 17.59
CA ASP A 49 -7.76 12.40 16.48
C ASP A 49 -7.17 12.02 15.11
N LEU A 50 -5.85 12.15 14.90
CA LEU A 50 -5.22 11.87 13.61
C LEU A 50 -5.20 10.37 13.30
N ASP A 51 -4.97 9.53 14.30
CA ASP A 51 -5.01 8.07 14.14
C ASP A 51 -6.43 7.57 13.86
N SER A 52 -7.43 8.19 14.49
CA SER A 52 -8.84 7.95 14.20
C SER A 52 -9.21 8.33 12.76
N GLU A 53 -8.71 9.47 12.26
CA GLU A 53 -8.92 9.91 10.88
C GLU A 53 -8.26 8.97 9.85
N ARG A 54 -7.02 8.52 10.10
CA ARG A 54 -6.32 7.58 9.20
C ARG A 54 -7.02 6.23 9.11
N LYS A 55 -7.56 5.72 10.23
CA LYS A 55 -8.36 4.49 10.25
C LYS A 55 -9.63 4.64 9.42
N LYS A 56 -10.39 5.73 9.61
CA LYS A 56 -11.58 6.03 8.80
C LYS A 56 -11.23 6.14 7.31
N MET A 57 -10.10 6.77 6.98
CA MET A 57 -9.64 6.87 5.59
C MET A 57 -9.35 5.49 5.00
N ALA A 58 -8.62 4.64 5.73
CA ALA A 58 -8.35 3.27 5.30
C ALA A 58 -9.65 2.48 5.07
N GLU A 59 -10.62 2.56 5.97
CA GLU A 59 -11.92 1.90 5.82
C GLU A 59 -12.71 2.40 4.60
N THR A 60 -12.70 3.71 4.36
CA THR A 60 -13.34 4.31 3.19
C THR A 60 -12.69 3.82 1.90
N LEU A 61 -11.36 3.80 1.83
CA LEU A 61 -10.62 3.32 0.66
C LEU A 61 -10.91 1.86 0.36
N VAL A 62 -10.97 1.01 1.39
CA VAL A 62 -11.30 -0.41 1.23
C VAL A 62 -12.73 -0.58 0.72
N LYS A 63 -13.72 0.05 1.36
CA LYS A 63 -15.13 -0.04 0.94
C LYS A 63 -15.32 0.47 -0.50
N MET A 64 -14.66 1.56 -0.84
CA MET A 64 -14.71 2.13 -2.19
C MET A 64 -14.02 1.21 -3.20
N GLY A 65 -12.86 0.64 -2.86
CA GLY A 65 -12.14 -0.30 -3.70
C GLY A 65 -12.97 -1.54 -4.01
N ASP A 66 -13.49 -2.20 -2.97
CA ASP A 66 -14.34 -3.40 -3.08
C ASP A 66 -15.59 -3.10 -3.95
N SER A 67 -16.26 -1.96 -3.69
CA SER A 67 -17.45 -1.55 -4.44
C SER A 67 -17.14 -1.25 -5.91
N MET A 68 -15.97 -0.70 -6.21
CA MET A 68 -15.57 -0.35 -7.58
C MET A 68 -15.12 -1.59 -8.35
N ALA A 69 -14.41 -2.52 -7.70
CA ALA A 69 -14.08 -3.82 -8.27
C ALA A 69 -15.35 -4.58 -8.70
N GLU A 70 -16.38 -4.57 -7.86
CA GLU A 70 -17.71 -5.12 -8.19
C GLU A 70 -18.37 -4.34 -9.33
N ARG A 71 -18.45 -3.00 -9.23
CA ARG A 71 -19.13 -2.13 -10.22
C ARG A 71 -18.54 -2.21 -11.62
N TYR A 72 -17.23 -2.39 -11.74
CA TYR A 72 -16.54 -2.53 -13.03
C TYR A 72 -16.39 -3.98 -13.48
N ASN A 73 -17.01 -4.95 -12.78
CA ASN A 73 -16.87 -6.39 -13.03
C ASN A 73 -15.39 -6.86 -13.06
N LYS A 74 -14.55 -6.18 -12.28
CA LYS A 74 -13.10 -6.40 -12.18
C LYS A 74 -12.74 -7.32 -11.02
N GLN A 75 -13.69 -7.84 -10.26
CA GLN A 75 -13.38 -8.66 -9.08
C GLN A 75 -12.53 -9.89 -9.43
N SER A 76 -12.88 -10.60 -10.52
CA SER A 76 -12.05 -11.71 -11.01
C SER A 76 -10.67 -11.24 -11.49
N ASP A 77 -10.59 -10.07 -12.12
CA ASP A 77 -9.32 -9.51 -12.61
C ASP A 77 -8.44 -9.02 -11.45
N GLU A 78 -9.06 -8.52 -10.38
CA GLU A 78 -8.40 -8.11 -9.14
C GLU A 78 -7.85 -9.33 -8.41
N ASP A 79 -8.63 -10.41 -8.26
CA ASP A 79 -8.17 -11.65 -7.65
C ASP A 79 -7.00 -12.26 -8.44
N ILE A 80 -7.06 -12.23 -9.78
CA ILE A 80 -5.94 -12.63 -10.65
C ILE A 80 -4.73 -11.73 -10.41
N LEU A 81 -4.90 -10.40 -10.39
CA LEU A 81 -3.82 -9.45 -10.15
C LEU A 81 -3.18 -9.67 -8.78
N VAL A 82 -4.00 -9.85 -7.74
CA VAL A 82 -3.55 -10.15 -6.37
C VAL A 82 -2.68 -11.40 -6.40
N GLN A 83 -3.17 -12.50 -7.00
CA GLN A 83 -2.40 -13.74 -7.12
C GLN A 83 -1.09 -13.53 -7.88
N GLU A 84 -1.10 -12.81 -9.00
CA GLU A 84 0.10 -12.57 -9.81
C GLU A 84 1.16 -11.73 -9.09
N ILE A 85 0.73 -10.70 -8.36
CA ILE A 85 1.63 -9.87 -7.54
C ILE A 85 2.19 -10.73 -6.40
N SER A 86 1.34 -11.50 -5.74
CA SER A 86 1.74 -12.36 -4.63
C SER A 86 2.70 -13.47 -5.05
N ASP A 87 2.45 -14.15 -6.16
CA ASP A 87 3.37 -15.16 -6.71
C ASP A 87 4.72 -14.55 -7.07
N TYR A 88 4.71 -13.35 -7.64
CA TYR A 88 5.94 -12.64 -8.01
C TYR A 88 6.75 -12.25 -6.77
N LEU A 89 6.10 -11.64 -5.78
CA LEU A 89 6.74 -11.25 -4.52
C LEU A 89 7.21 -12.48 -3.73
N GLY A 90 6.45 -13.58 -3.74
CA GLY A 90 6.82 -14.86 -3.13
C GLY A 90 8.07 -15.48 -3.77
N LYS A 91 8.17 -15.46 -5.12
CA LYS A 91 9.39 -15.90 -5.84
C LYS A 91 10.60 -15.03 -5.55
N LYS A 92 10.39 -13.80 -5.08
CA LYS A 92 11.43 -12.84 -4.70
C LYS A 92 11.67 -12.76 -3.19
N ALA A 93 11.00 -13.60 -2.40
CA ALA A 93 11.01 -13.51 -0.93
C ALA A 93 12.43 -13.60 -0.35
N ASP A 94 13.29 -14.49 -0.86
CA ASP A 94 14.68 -14.61 -0.37
C ASP A 94 15.52 -13.37 -0.69
N GLU A 95 15.37 -12.82 -1.91
CA GLU A 95 16.02 -11.57 -2.31
C GLU A 95 15.54 -10.41 -1.44
N ILE A 96 14.23 -10.31 -1.21
CA ILE A 96 13.58 -9.33 -0.32
C ILE A 96 14.12 -9.46 1.11
N ASN A 97 14.10 -10.66 1.68
CA ASN A 97 14.54 -10.90 3.06
C ASN A 97 16.04 -10.63 3.23
N SER A 98 16.87 -10.91 2.22
CA SER A 98 18.29 -10.57 2.24
C SER A 98 18.55 -9.06 2.24
N LEU A 99 17.67 -8.30 1.58
CA LEU A 99 17.75 -6.84 1.48
C LEU A 99 17.16 -6.13 2.69
N LEU A 100 16.15 -6.73 3.33
CA LEU A 100 15.56 -6.24 4.57
C LEU A 100 16.41 -6.61 5.78
N GLY A 101 17.09 -7.75 5.77
CA GLY A 101 17.87 -8.22 6.92
C GLY A 101 17.00 -8.53 8.16
N PRO A 102 17.60 -9.13 9.21
CA PRO A 102 16.91 -9.43 10.45
C PRO A 102 16.68 -8.16 11.27
N GLY A 103 15.42 -7.85 11.60
CA GLY A 103 15.05 -6.70 12.45
C GLY A 103 14.54 -5.46 11.71
N PHE A 104 14.21 -5.57 10.42
CA PHE A 104 13.61 -4.47 9.67
C PHE A 104 12.15 -4.24 10.10
N THR A 105 11.89 -3.16 10.84
CA THR A 105 10.58 -2.86 11.44
C THR A 105 9.82 -1.72 10.77
N LYS A 106 10.49 -0.86 9.98
CA LYS A 106 9.85 0.29 9.31
C LYS A 106 10.46 0.56 7.94
N PHE A 107 9.61 0.63 6.92
CA PHE A 107 10.00 1.00 5.57
C PHE A 107 9.91 2.52 5.41
N ASP A 108 10.97 3.13 4.91
CA ASP A 108 10.88 4.46 4.29
C ASP A 108 10.70 4.26 2.77
N PRO A 109 9.53 4.60 2.21
CA PRO A 109 9.24 4.40 0.79
C PRO A 109 10.22 5.08 -0.17
N ARG A 110 10.85 6.18 0.26
CA ARG A 110 11.83 6.92 -0.54
C ARG A 110 13.17 6.22 -0.55
N ASN A 111 13.56 5.64 0.59
CA ASN A 111 14.89 5.07 0.74
C ASN A 111 15.01 3.69 0.10
N VAL A 112 13.94 2.90 0.03
CA VAL A 112 14.09 1.48 -0.34
C VAL A 112 14.10 1.23 -1.85
N ILE A 113 13.22 1.87 -2.62
CA ILE A 113 13.10 1.60 -4.07
C ILE A 113 14.32 2.08 -4.86
N TYR A 114 15.00 3.11 -4.37
CA TYR A 114 16.16 3.70 -5.03
C TYR A 114 17.51 3.09 -4.64
N LYS A 115 17.58 2.29 -3.56
CA LYS A 115 18.86 1.81 -3.03
C LYS A 115 19.44 0.62 -3.79
N THR A 116 18.61 -0.21 -4.43
CA THR A 116 19.13 -1.37 -5.18
C THR A 116 18.39 -1.60 -6.50
N PRO A 117 19.08 -2.10 -7.56
CA PRO A 117 18.43 -2.50 -8.80
C PRO A 117 17.33 -3.55 -8.61
N VAL A 118 17.45 -4.39 -7.58
CA VAL A 118 16.46 -5.40 -7.22
C VAL A 118 15.15 -4.75 -6.79
N TRP A 119 15.20 -3.74 -5.90
CA TRP A 119 14.00 -3.02 -5.48
C TRP A 119 13.33 -2.26 -6.62
N GLY A 120 14.12 -1.63 -7.49
CA GLY A 120 13.62 -1.00 -8.71
C GLY A 120 12.91 -2.00 -9.63
N SER A 121 13.44 -3.21 -9.78
CA SER A 121 12.81 -4.28 -10.57
C SER A 121 11.52 -4.80 -9.93
N ILE A 122 11.47 -4.94 -8.61
CA ILE A 122 10.26 -5.35 -7.88
C ILE A 122 9.17 -4.29 -8.05
N TYR A 123 9.52 -3.02 -7.85
CA TYR A 123 8.60 -1.92 -8.04
C TYR A 123 8.11 -1.80 -9.50
N GLY A 124 9.01 -1.92 -10.48
CA GLY A 124 8.65 -1.87 -11.89
C GLY A 124 7.65 -2.96 -12.29
N ALA A 125 7.84 -4.19 -11.80
CA ALA A 125 6.90 -5.29 -12.04
C ALA A 125 5.54 -5.05 -11.36
N PHE A 126 5.55 -4.60 -10.09
CA PHE A 126 4.34 -4.21 -9.36
C PHE A 126 3.56 -3.13 -10.12
N LYS A 127 4.23 -2.02 -10.47
CA LYS A 127 3.66 -0.90 -11.21
C LYS A 127 3.06 -1.34 -12.54
N SER A 128 3.79 -2.12 -13.33
CA SER A 128 3.32 -2.57 -14.65
C SER A 128 2.03 -3.39 -14.56
N LYS A 129 1.92 -4.31 -13.59
CA LYS A 129 0.71 -5.12 -13.41
C LYS A 129 -0.47 -4.29 -12.94
N LEU A 130 -0.21 -3.38 -12.00
CA LEU A 130 -1.22 -2.48 -11.46
C LEU A 130 -1.76 -1.51 -12.53
N GLU A 131 -0.90 -0.95 -13.38
CA GLU A 131 -1.32 -0.04 -14.46
C GLU A 131 -2.13 -0.76 -15.54
N GLN A 132 -1.79 -2.03 -15.86
CA GLN A 132 -2.59 -2.85 -16.77
C GLN A 132 -4.01 -3.09 -16.22
N PHE A 133 -4.14 -3.38 -14.93
CA PHE A 133 -5.42 -3.59 -14.28
C PHE A 133 -6.27 -2.33 -14.16
N LEU A 134 -5.66 -1.20 -13.80
CA LEU A 134 -6.39 0.06 -13.66
C LEU A 134 -7.04 0.48 -14.99
N GLY A 135 -6.40 0.16 -16.12
CA GLY A 135 -6.88 0.55 -17.45
C GLY A 135 -6.70 2.06 -17.68
N PHE A 136 -6.63 2.47 -18.94
CA PHE A 136 -6.36 3.87 -19.32
C PHE A 136 -7.64 4.73 -19.44
N ASP A 137 -8.80 4.15 -19.20
CA ASP A 137 -10.10 4.83 -19.38
C ASP A 137 -10.51 5.65 -18.15
N ASP A 138 -11.56 6.46 -18.34
CA ASP A 138 -12.07 7.62 -17.60
C ASP A 138 -12.45 7.40 -16.12
N ILE A 139 -11.58 6.75 -15.36
CA ILE A 139 -11.74 6.45 -13.94
C ILE A 139 -11.00 7.52 -13.14
N SER A 140 -11.70 8.18 -12.20
CA SER A 140 -11.11 9.25 -11.39
C SER A 140 -9.90 8.78 -10.59
N ASP A 141 -8.96 9.69 -10.31
CA ASP A 141 -7.76 9.39 -9.51
C ASP A 141 -8.11 8.74 -8.16
N GLN A 142 -9.17 9.20 -7.50
CA GLN A 142 -9.66 8.66 -6.23
C GLN A 142 -10.11 7.21 -6.34
N THR A 143 -10.85 6.88 -7.42
CA THR A 143 -11.24 5.50 -7.68
C THR A 143 -10.04 4.63 -8.01
N GLN A 144 -9.06 5.15 -8.75
CA GLN A 144 -7.81 4.42 -8.99
C GLN A 144 -7.07 4.17 -7.66
N ILE A 145 -6.94 5.17 -6.78
CA ILE A 145 -6.34 5.02 -5.44
C ILE A 145 -7.07 3.95 -4.63
N ALA A 146 -8.41 3.97 -4.61
CA ALA A 146 -9.22 2.98 -3.90
C ALA A 146 -9.01 1.54 -4.44
N LEU A 147 -8.91 1.38 -5.77
CA LEU A 147 -8.56 0.09 -6.39
C LEU A 147 -7.14 -0.37 -5.99
N VAL A 148 -6.16 0.54 -5.93
CA VAL A 148 -4.82 0.21 -5.41
C VAL A 148 -4.90 -0.24 -3.95
N SER A 149 -5.71 0.42 -3.12
CA SER A 149 -5.93 0.03 -1.73
C SER A 149 -6.54 -1.38 -1.61
N SER A 150 -7.51 -1.72 -2.46
CA SER A 150 -8.11 -3.05 -2.51
C SER A 150 -7.08 -4.14 -2.87
N VAL A 151 -6.29 -3.92 -3.93
CA VAL A 151 -5.19 -4.81 -4.33
C VAL A 151 -4.16 -4.95 -3.19
N THR A 152 -3.84 -3.85 -2.50
CA THR A 152 -2.90 -3.87 -1.36
C THR A 152 -3.40 -4.78 -0.24
N LYS A 153 -4.69 -4.66 0.11
CA LYS A 153 -5.36 -5.52 1.09
C LYS A 153 -5.32 -6.98 0.66
N GLY A 154 -5.69 -7.28 -0.59
CA GLY A 154 -5.71 -8.64 -1.14
C GLY A 154 -4.33 -9.31 -1.14
N VAL A 155 -3.30 -8.59 -1.62
CA VAL A 155 -1.91 -9.08 -1.62
C VAL A 155 -1.42 -9.29 -0.19
N ALA A 156 -1.64 -8.34 0.73
CA ALA A 156 -1.26 -8.51 2.13
C ALA A 156 -1.91 -9.74 2.78
N LYS A 157 -3.20 -9.97 2.49
CA LYS A 157 -3.94 -11.14 2.95
C LYS A 157 -3.37 -12.46 2.44
N SER A 158 -2.97 -12.52 1.16
CA SER A 158 -2.34 -13.73 0.61
C SER A 158 -0.99 -14.07 1.27
N PHE A 159 -0.34 -13.09 1.92
CA PHE A 159 0.91 -13.26 2.66
C PHE A 159 0.73 -13.45 4.17
N GLN A 160 -0.50 -13.52 4.68
CA GLN A 160 -0.81 -13.58 6.11
C GLN A 160 -0.06 -14.71 6.84
N GLU A 161 0.19 -15.83 6.15
CA GLU A 161 0.89 -16.99 6.72
C GLU A 161 2.42 -16.92 6.57
N SER A 162 2.95 -15.97 5.81
CA SER A 162 4.35 -15.97 5.35
C SER A 162 5.27 -15.05 6.15
N SER A 163 4.93 -13.77 6.37
CA SER A 163 5.68 -12.88 7.30
C SER A 163 5.01 -11.50 7.44
N SER A 164 5.25 -10.81 8.56
CA SER A 164 4.94 -9.37 8.72
C SER A 164 5.74 -8.46 7.78
N GLN A 165 6.89 -8.94 7.27
CA GLN A 165 7.73 -8.19 6.34
C GLN A 165 7.06 -8.02 4.96
N SER A 166 6.24 -8.99 4.55
CA SER A 166 5.47 -8.94 3.30
C SER A 166 4.40 -7.85 3.31
N VAL A 167 3.77 -7.61 4.46
CA VAL A 167 2.79 -6.53 4.66
C VAL A 167 3.48 -5.18 4.49
N ASN A 168 4.60 -4.97 5.18
CA ASN A 168 5.39 -3.74 5.06
C ASN A 168 5.86 -3.48 3.62
N LEU A 169 6.24 -4.55 2.90
CA LEU A 169 6.65 -4.44 1.51
C LEU A 169 5.51 -3.96 0.62
N VAL A 170 4.35 -4.64 0.64
CA VAL A 170 3.24 -4.27 -0.23
C VAL A 170 2.72 -2.87 0.09
N THR A 171 2.62 -2.51 1.38
CA THR A 171 2.29 -1.15 1.81
C THR A 171 3.22 -0.14 1.15
N THR A 172 4.52 -0.40 1.17
CA THR A 172 5.51 0.53 0.62
C THR A 172 5.41 0.65 -0.90
N LEU A 173 5.28 -0.47 -1.61
CA LEU A 173 5.11 -0.46 -3.07
C LEU A 173 3.87 0.36 -3.47
N SER A 174 2.76 0.17 -2.75
CA SER A 174 1.52 0.91 -2.99
C SER A 174 1.63 2.39 -2.64
N THR A 175 2.22 2.74 -1.49
CA THR A 175 2.47 4.13 -1.10
C THR A 175 3.32 4.84 -2.13
N TYR A 176 4.39 4.19 -2.58
CA TYR A 176 5.28 4.78 -3.57
C TYR A 176 4.56 4.96 -4.91
N TYR A 177 3.75 4.00 -5.36
CA TYR A 177 2.93 4.17 -6.56
C TYR A 177 1.94 5.34 -6.44
N ILE A 178 1.19 5.41 -5.33
CA ILE A 178 0.19 6.46 -5.09
C ILE A 178 0.85 7.83 -5.08
N THR A 179 1.99 7.96 -4.40
CA THR A 179 2.70 9.23 -4.30
C THR A 179 3.38 9.59 -5.63
N GLU A 180 4.00 8.65 -6.34
CA GLU A 180 4.56 8.89 -7.67
C GLU A 180 3.49 9.40 -8.66
N LYS A 181 2.32 8.75 -8.69
CA LYS A 181 1.28 9.03 -9.71
C LYS A 181 0.35 10.18 -9.33
N TYR A 182 0.00 10.31 -8.05
CA TYR A 182 -1.01 11.27 -7.57
C TYR A 182 -0.47 12.29 -6.57
N GLY A 183 0.78 12.18 -6.11
CA GLY A 183 1.33 13.01 -5.04
C GLY A 183 1.24 14.51 -5.29
N GLN A 184 1.34 14.97 -6.54
CA GLN A 184 1.18 16.38 -6.90
C GLN A 184 -0.26 16.90 -6.74
N LYS A 185 -1.27 16.00 -6.74
CA LYS A 185 -2.68 16.31 -6.55
C LYS A 185 -3.13 16.13 -5.10
N LEU A 186 -2.35 15.40 -4.30
CA LEU A 186 -2.62 15.15 -2.88
C LEU A 186 -2.08 16.30 -2.04
N LYS A 187 -2.96 16.99 -1.31
CA LYS A 187 -2.55 18.01 -0.33
C LYS A 187 -2.13 17.39 0.99
N ASP A 188 -2.85 16.35 1.41
CA ASP A 188 -2.65 15.53 2.60
C ASP A 188 -3.30 14.15 2.40
N PHE A 189 -3.24 13.27 3.40
CA PHE A 189 -3.88 11.96 3.34
C PHE A 189 -5.42 12.05 3.27
N ARG A 190 -6.03 13.15 3.70
CA ARG A 190 -7.48 13.36 3.62
C ARG A 190 -7.96 13.47 2.17
N SER A 191 -7.04 13.82 1.27
CA SER A 191 -7.27 13.90 -0.16
C SER A 191 -7.32 12.53 -0.88
N LEU A 192 -7.09 11.42 -0.17
CA LEU A 192 -7.08 10.06 -0.74
C LEU A 192 -8.48 9.55 -1.11
N ALA A 193 -9.53 9.98 -0.40
CA ALA A 193 -10.92 9.66 -0.70
C ALA A 193 -11.70 10.94 -1.04
N PRO A 194 -12.83 10.84 -1.77
CA PRO A 194 -13.72 11.98 -1.93
C PRO A 194 -14.25 12.42 -0.56
N LEU A 195 -14.16 13.73 -0.29
CA LEU A 195 -14.83 14.34 0.85
C LEU A 195 -16.34 14.13 0.69
N GLN A 196 -16.98 13.58 1.73
CA GLN A 196 -18.44 13.47 1.83
C GLN A 196 -19.09 14.85 1.97
#